data_AF-A0A0C2GHC7-F1
#
_entry.id   AF-A0A0C2GHC7-F1
#
_cell.length_a   1.000
_cell.length_b   1.000
_cell.length_c   1.000
_cell.angle_alpha   90.00
_cell.angle_beta   90.00
_cell.angle_gamma   90.00
#
_symmetry.space_group_name_H-M   'P 1'
#
loop_
_entity.id
_entity.type
_entity.pdbx_description
1 polymer ?
#
loop_
_entity_poly.entity_id
_entity_poly.type
_entity_poly.pdbx_seq_one_letter_code
_entity_poly.pdbx_strand_id
1 'polypeptide(L)' 'MGYIHICLDGNDLKKFERFKYIGSRIASTNDILPDAYGRANATWMKWRMTTGILCDAKMPTRLKSKVYRTVVRSGALHGT' A
#
# COMPACT_ATOMS: atom_id res chain seq x y z
N MET A 1 -20.92 18.08 -18.78
CA MET A 1 -19.83 17.14 -18.47
C MET A 1 -19.71 16.12 -19.60
N GLY A 2 -18.72 16.25 -20.47
CA GLY A 2 -18.51 15.33 -21.60
C GLY A 2 -17.69 14.12 -21.17
N TYR A 3 -18.17 12.90 -21.47
CA TYR A 3 -17.39 11.69 -21.29
C TYR A 3 -16.40 11.57 -22.45
N ILE A 4 -15.10 11.43 -22.16
CA ILE A 4 -14.07 11.16 -23.16
C ILE A 4 -14.28 9.73 -23.68
N HIS A 5 -14.37 9.59 -25.00
CA HIS A 5 -14.42 8.30 -25.68
C HIS A 5 -13.00 7.84 -25.96
N ILE A 6 -12.62 6.68 -25.43
CA ILE A 6 -11.27 6.13 -25.58
C ILE A 6 -11.36 4.96 -26.56
N CYS A 7 -10.91 5.18 -27.78
CA CYS A 7 -10.83 4.17 -28.83
C CYS A 7 -9.36 3.76 -29.01
N LEU A 8 -9.11 2.46 -29.14
CA LEU A 8 -7.82 1.90 -29.51
C LEU A 8 -7.99 1.20 -30.86
N ASP A 9 -7.28 1.69 -31.88
CA ASP A 9 -7.33 1.15 -33.26
C ASP A 9 -8.75 1.01 -33.82
N GLY A 10 -9.57 2.06 -33.66
CA GLY A 10 -10.95 2.09 -34.14
C GLY A 10 -11.95 1.23 -33.34
N ASN A 11 -11.49 0.54 -32.29
CA ASN A 11 -12.35 -0.23 -31.39
C ASN A 11 -12.55 0.47 -30.05
N ASP A 12 -13.79 0.45 -29.57
CA ASP A 12 -14.14 1.05 -28.27
C ASP A 12 -13.63 0.20 -27.12
N LEU A 13 -12.91 0.83 -26.20
CA LEU A 13 -12.45 0.15 -25.01
C LEU A 13 -13.62 -0.12 -24.07
N LYS A 14 -13.71 -1.37 -23.63
CA LYS A 14 -14.64 -1.78 -22.59
C LYS A 14 -14.35 -1.00 -21.31
N LYS A 15 -15.33 -0.22 -20.85
CA LYS A 15 -15.25 0.49 -19.56
C LYS A 15 -15.41 -0.51 -18.42
N PHE A 16 -14.55 -0.39 -17.41
CA PHE A 16 -14.59 -1.18 -16.19
C PHE A 16 -14.81 -0.27 -15.00
N GLU A 17 -15.63 -0.73 -14.05
CA GLU A 17 -15.90 0.01 -12.80
C GLU A 17 -14.63 0.18 -11.95
N ARG A 18 -13.75 -0.82 -11.97
CA ARG A 18 -12.44 -0.81 -11.30
C ARG A 18 -11.41 -1.51 -12.15
N PHE A 19 -10.21 -0.92 -12.27
CA PHE A 19 -9.08 -1.52 -12.97
C PHE A 19 -7.81 -1.40 -12.16
N LYS A 20 -6.86 -2.33 -12.37
CA LYS A 20 -5.54 -2.28 -11.74
C LYS A 20 -4.54 -1.67 -12.71
N TYR A 21 -3.86 -0.63 -12.26
CA TYR A 21 -2.83 0.07 -13.01
C TYR A 21 -1.61 0.31 -12.14
N ILE A 22 -0.43 -0.18 -12.59
CA ILE A 22 0.85 -0.06 -11.86
C ILE A 22 0.69 -0.41 -10.37
N GLY A 23 -0.04 -1.50 -10.11
CA GLY A 23 -0.31 -1.97 -8.74
C GLY A 23 -1.49 -1.31 -8.02
N SER A 24 -1.95 -0.13 -8.43
CA SER A 24 -3.06 0.61 -7.78
C SER A 24 -4.39 0.27 -8.40
N ARG A 25 -5.44 0.14 -7.58
CA ARG A 25 -6.82 -0.02 -8.07
C ARG A 25 -7.46 1.35 -8.25
N ILE A 26 -7.85 1.65 -9.48
CA ILE A 26 -8.49 2.93 -9.85
C ILE A 26 -9.95 2.64 -10.15
N ALA A 27 -10.85 3.39 -9.50
CA ALA A 27 -12.27 3.34 -9.80
C ALA A 27 -12.63 4.20 -11.02
N SER A 28 -13.70 3.83 -11.71
CA SER A 28 -14.26 4.59 -12.85
C SER A 28 -14.73 6.00 -12.48
N THR A 29 -15.01 6.24 -11.21
CA THR A 29 -15.28 7.56 -10.60
C THR A 29 -14.02 8.40 -10.38
N ASN A 30 -12.85 7.86 -10.74
CA ASN A 30 -11.51 8.38 -10.42
C ASN A 30 -11.17 8.37 -8.92
N ASP A 31 -11.91 7.62 -8.10
CA ASP A 31 -11.62 7.48 -6.68
C ASP A 31 -10.44 6.52 -6.45
N ILE A 32 -9.38 7.06 -5.84
CA ILE A 32 -8.17 6.31 -5.45
C ILE A 32 -8.12 6.10 -3.93
N LEU A 33 -8.91 6.87 -3.17
CA LEU A 33 -8.90 6.85 -1.70
C LEU A 33 -9.11 5.45 -1.10
N PRO A 34 -10.00 4.57 -1.62
CA PRO A 34 -10.14 3.23 -1.09
C PRO A 34 -8.89 2.37 -1.24
N ASP A 35 -8.15 2.49 -2.34
CA ASP A 35 -6.88 1.78 -2.55
C ASP A 35 -5.80 2.31 -1.61
N ALA A 36 -5.68 3.63 -1.49
CA ALA A 36 -4.75 4.29 -0.58
C ALA A 36 -5.00 3.89 0.88
N TYR A 37 -6.27 3.91 1.32
CA TYR A 37 -6.66 3.49 2.66
C TYR A 37 -6.35 2.00 2.90
N GLY A 38 -6.65 1.14 1.92
CA GLY A 38 -6.32 -0.29 1.99
C GLY A 38 -4.82 -0.54 2.18
N ARG A 39 -3.97 0.17 1.42
CA ARG A 39 -2.51 0.07 1.53
C ARG A 39 -2.00 0.62 2.86
N ALA A 40 -2.46 1.79 3.27
CA ALA A 40 -2.08 2.40 4.54
C ALA A 40 -2.44 1.47 5.71
N ASN A 41 -3.65 0.89 5.70
CA ASN A 41 -4.06 -0.04 6.75
C ASN A 41 -3.22 -1.33 6.72
N ALA A 42 -2.91 -1.89 5.54
CA ALA A 42 -2.05 -3.07 5.43
C ALA A 42 -0.63 -2.80 5.98
N THR A 43 -0.04 -1.65 5.64
CA THR A 43 1.25 -1.20 6.18
C THR A 43 1.18 -1.00 7.68
N TRP A 44 0.12 -0.34 8.19
CA TRP A 44 -0.10 -0.13 9.61
C TRP A 44 -0.25 -1.44 10.40
N MET A 45 -0.95 -2.43 9.85
CA MET A 45 -1.08 -3.76 10.44
C MET A 45 0.28 -4.46 10.57
N LYS A 46 1.10 -4.41 9.51
CA LYS A 46 2.47 -4.96 9.53
C LYS A 46 3.35 -4.23 10.55
N TRP A 47 3.22 -2.91 10.65
CA TRP A 47 3.92 -2.11 11.65
C TRP A 47 3.55 -2.57 13.06
N ARG A 48 2.26 -2.65 13.39
CA ARG A 48 1.78 -3.09 14.70
C ARG A 48 2.25 -4.49 15.07
N MET A 49 2.25 -5.42 14.12
CA MET A 49 2.77 -6.77 14.33
C MET A 49 4.27 -6.74 14.67
N THR A 50 5.06 -5.96 13.93
CA THR A 50 6.50 -5.85 14.13
C THR A 50 6.82 -5.19 15.48
N THR A 51 6.09 -4.14 15.86
CA THR A 51 6.25 -3.52 17.18
C THR A 51 5.84 -4.47 18.30
N GLY A 52 4.80 -5.28 18.10
CA GLY A 52 4.40 -6.32 19.08
C GLY A 52 5.52 -7.32 19.32
N ILE A 53 6.15 -7.83 18.26
CA ILE A 53 7.31 -8.72 18.35
C ILE A 53 8.47 -8.02 19.08
N LEU A 54 8.73 -6.75 18.76
CA LEU A 54 9.81 -5.98 19.40
C LEU A 54 9.55 -5.74 20.89
N CYS A 55 8.29 -5.55 21.28
CA CYS A 55 7.88 -5.34 22.67
C CYS A 55 7.81 -6.63 23.49
N ASP A 56 7.91 -7.80 22.88
CA ASP A 56 7.93 -9.08 23.59
C ASP A 56 9.16 -9.17 24.51
N ALA A 57 8.91 -9.38 25.80
CA ALA A 57 9.94 -9.55 26.82
C ALA A 57 10.79 -10.81 26.59
N LYS A 58 10.27 -11.81 25.88
CA LYS A 58 10.97 -13.06 25.54
C LYS A 58 11.94 -12.89 24.36
N MET A 59 11.88 -11.77 23.64
CA MET A 59 12.73 -11.54 22.49
C MET A 59 14.17 -11.24 22.92
N PRO A 60 15.19 -11.97 22.40
CA PRO A 60 16.58 -11.71 22.75
C PRO A 60 17.02 -10.30 22.35
N THR A 61 17.76 -9.61 23.22
CA THR A 61 18.22 -8.22 23.01
C THR A 61 18.98 -8.03 21.69
N ARG A 62 19.79 -9.02 21.28
CA ARG A 62 20.55 -8.99 20.02
C ARG A 62 19.64 -9.06 18.78
N LEU A 63 18.52 -9.77 18.88
CA LEU A 63 17.53 -9.82 17.81
C LEU A 63 16.73 -8.51 17.76
N LYS A 64 16.35 -7.99 18.93
CA LYS A 64 15.64 -6.72 19.08
C LYS A 64 16.44 -5.55 18.47
N SER A 65 17.74 -5.47 18.73
CA SER A 65 18.61 -4.45 18.15
C SER A 65 18.75 -4.57 16.63
N LYS A 66 18.83 -5.79 16.10
CA LYS A 66 18.87 -6.03 14.65
C LYS A 66 17.56 -5.61 13.97
N VAL A 67 16.41 -6.05 14.49
CA VAL A 67 15.09 -5.68 13.94
C VAL A 67 14.86 -4.17 14.01
N TYR A 68 15.23 -3.52 15.12
CA TYR A 68 15.15 -2.08 15.23
C TYR A 68 15.97 -1.36 14.15
N ARG A 69 17.22 -1.78 13.92
CA ARG A 69 18.09 -1.14 12.93
C ARG A 69 17.65 -1.39 11.49
N THR A 70 17.11 -2.57 11.18
CA THR A 70 16.73 -2.92 9.79
C THR A 70 15.32 -2.46 9.43
N VAL A 71 14.35 -2.57 10.35
CA VAL A 71 12.93 -2.32 10.04
C VAL A 71 12.49 -0.95 10.55
N VAL A 72 12.72 -0.64 11.82
CA VAL A 72 12.27 0.62 12.44
C VAL A 72 13.05 1.81 11.89
N ARG A 73 14.38 1.73 11.88
CA ARG A 73 15.21 2.83 11.36
C ARG A 73 15.01 3.04 9.86
N SER A 74 14.88 1.96 9.08
CA SER A 74 14.64 2.08 7.64
C SER A 74 13.30 2.76 7.35
N GLY A 75 12.23 2.36 8.06
CA GLY A 75 10.92 3.00 7.94
C GLY A 75 10.91 4.46 8.37
N ALA A 76 11.65 4.82 9.44
CA ALA A 76 11.77 6.20 9.92
C ALA A 76 12.57 7.11 8.98
N LEU A 77 13.59 6.56 8.29
CA LEU A 77 14.43 7.34 7.37
C LEU A 77 13.82 7.51 5.97
N HIS A 78 13.12 6.50 5.47
CA HIS A 78 12.66 6.47 4.08
C HIS A 78 11.16 6.66 3.88
N GLY A 79 10.38 6.82 4.97
CA GLY A 79 8.96 7.21 4.90
C GLY A 79 8.19 6.57 3.74
N THR A 80 8.10 5.24 3.73
CA THR A 80 7.35 4.45 2.72
C THR A 80 5.87 4.79 2.69
#